data_AF-A0A1H4MXZ6-F1
#
_entry.id   AF-A0A1H4MXZ6-F1
#
_cell.length_a   1.000
_cell.length_b   1.000
_cell.length_c   1.000
_cell.angle_alpha   90.00
_cell.angle_beta   90.00
_cell.angle_gamma   90.00
#
_symmetry.space_group_name_H-M   'P 1'
#
loop_
_entity.id
_entity.type
_entity.pdbx_description
1 polymer ?
#
loop_
_entity_poly.entity_id
_entity_poly.type
_entity_poly.pdbx_seq_one_letter_code
_entity_poly.pdbx_strand_id
1 'polypeptide(L)'
;MAKLTTDELLDAFKELTLLELSEFVKAFEETFEVTAAAPVAVAAAGAAPAAGGDAAAADQDEFDVILEGAGDKKIQVIKVVRELVSGLGLKEAKDLVEGAPKAILEKVDKEAAEAAKAKLEEAGASVSVK
;
A
#
# COMPACT_ATOMS: atom_id res chain seq x y z
N MET A 1 -14.33 19.36 -14.11
CA MET A 1 -15.15 18.96 -12.95
C MET A 1 -15.85 17.68 -13.33
N ALA A 2 -15.79 16.65 -12.48
CA ALA A 2 -16.57 15.43 -12.71
C ALA A 2 -18.06 15.80 -12.77
N LYS A 3 -18.77 15.25 -13.75
CA LYS A 3 -20.19 15.57 -14.00
C LYS A 3 -21.13 14.91 -12.98
N LEU A 4 -20.58 13.96 -12.21
CA LEU A 4 -21.21 13.21 -11.13
C LEU A 4 -20.30 13.30 -9.90
N THR A 5 -20.91 13.35 -8.73
CA THR A 5 -20.22 13.30 -7.43
C THR A 5 -19.84 11.87 -7.08
N THR A 6 -18.89 11.71 -6.16
CA THR A 6 -18.47 10.39 -5.67
C THR A 6 -19.63 9.61 -5.06
N ASP A 7 -20.53 10.28 -4.34
CA ASP A 7 -21.68 9.64 -3.69
C ASP A 7 -22.68 9.12 -4.73
N GLU A 8 -22.93 9.86 -5.81
CA GLU A 8 -23.79 9.43 -6.91
C GLU A 8 -23.22 8.22 -7.67
N LEU A 9 -21.89 8.12 -7.78
CA LEU A 9 -21.22 6.95 -8.35
C LEU A 9 -21.31 5.74 -7.42
N LEU A 10 -21.16 5.94 -6.11
CA LEU A 10 -21.28 4.87 -5.12
C LEU A 10 -22.70 4.30 -5.05
N ASP A 11 -23.72 5.15 -5.20
CA ASP A 11 -25.11 4.68 -5.24
C ASP A 11 -25.39 3.85 -6.50
N ALA A 12 -24.85 4.23 -7.65
CA ALA A 12 -24.93 3.41 -8.85
C ALA A 12 -24.21 2.06 -8.69
N PHE A 13 -23.08 2.00 -7.98
CA PHE A 13 -22.36 0.75 -7.73
C PHE A 13 -23.09 -0.20 -6.76
N LYS A 14 -23.92 0.31 -5.85
CA LYS A 14 -24.72 -0.52 -4.93
C LYS A 14 -25.85 -1.27 -5.64
N GLU A 15 -26.32 -0.74 -6.77
CA GLU A 15 -27.38 -1.36 -7.57
C GLU A 15 -26.86 -2.46 -8.51
N LEU A 16 -25.54 -2.52 -8.72
CA LEU A 16 -24.91 -3.54 -9.55
C LEU A 16 -24.72 -4.85 -8.78
N THR A 17 -24.87 -5.97 -9.48
CA THR A 17 -24.48 -7.28 -8.97
C THR A 17 -22.96 -7.43 -8.96
N LEU A 18 -22.45 -8.40 -8.18
CA LEU A 18 -21.01 -8.69 -8.12
C LEU A 18 -20.38 -9.00 -9.48
N LEU A 19 -21.16 -9.58 -10.40
CA LEU A 19 -20.70 -9.88 -11.76
C LEU A 19 -20.53 -8.58 -12.57
N GLU A 20 -21.54 -7.70 -12.54
CA GLU A 20 -21.52 -6.42 -13.25
C GLU A 20 -20.46 -5.47 -12.69
N LEU A 21 -20.23 -5.48 -11.37
CA LEU A 21 -19.12 -4.76 -10.76
C LEU A 21 -17.76 -5.28 -11.25
N SER A 22 -17.61 -6.61 -11.40
CA SER A 22 -16.37 -7.20 -11.94
C SER A 22 -16.13 -6.82 -13.40
N GLU A 23 -17.19 -6.76 -14.22
CA GLU A 23 -17.12 -6.30 -15.61
C GLU A 23 -16.80 -4.80 -15.68
N PHE A 24 -17.39 -3.98 -14.80
CA PHE A 24 -17.08 -2.57 -14.70
C PHE A 24 -15.62 -2.32 -14.32
N VAL A 25 -15.08 -3.06 -13.34
CA VAL A 25 -13.67 -2.98 -12.98
C VAL A 25 -12.79 -3.26 -14.20
N LYS A 26 -13.06 -4.33 -14.97
CA LYS A 26 -12.29 -4.63 -16.20
C LYS A 26 -12.35 -3.50 -17.23
N ALA A 27 -13.54 -2.94 -17.48
CA ALA A 27 -13.70 -1.85 -18.43
C ALA A 27 -13.00 -0.56 -17.95
N PHE A 28 -12.99 -0.32 -16.64
CA PHE A 28 -12.26 0.79 -16.01
C PHE A 28 -10.75 0.60 -16.17
N GLU A 29 -10.26 -0.61 -15.92
CA GLU A 29 -8.85 -1.00 -16.09
C GLU A 29 -8.38 -0.77 -17.54
N GLU A 30 -9.16 -1.18 -18.54
CA GLU A 30 -8.84 -0.97 -19.96
C GLU A 30 -8.89 0.50 -20.38
N THR A 31 -9.89 1.26 -19.93
CA THR A 31 -10.11 2.65 -20.35
C THR A 31 -9.07 3.61 -19.78
N PHE A 32 -8.65 3.37 -18.53
CA PHE A 32 -7.68 4.20 -17.84
C PHE A 32 -6.27 3.63 -17.87
N GLU A 33 -6.05 2.55 -18.63
CA GLU A 33 -4.78 1.81 -18.69
C GLU A 33 -4.28 1.37 -17.30
N VAL A 34 -5.21 1.18 -16.36
CA VAL A 34 -4.96 0.70 -15.01
C VAL A 34 -5.09 -0.81 -15.05
N THR A 35 -4.06 -1.55 -15.40
CA THR A 35 -4.14 -3.02 -15.29
C THR A 35 -3.97 -3.44 -13.83
N ALA A 36 -4.79 -4.38 -13.34
CA ALA A 36 -4.45 -5.14 -12.14
C ALA A 36 -3.20 -5.98 -12.43
N ALA A 37 -2.03 -5.37 -12.29
CA ALA A 37 -0.74 -5.99 -12.55
C ALA A 37 -0.44 -7.04 -11.48
N ALA A 38 -1.03 -8.22 -11.63
CA ALA A 38 -0.46 -9.46 -11.11
C ALA A 38 0.56 -9.96 -12.14
N PRO A 39 1.88 -10.00 -11.83
CA PRO A 39 2.87 -10.56 -12.73
C PRO A 39 2.82 -12.09 -12.65
N VAL A 40 1.94 -12.71 -13.44
CA VAL A 40 2.10 -14.11 -13.87
C VAL A 40 2.73 -14.14 -15.25
N ALA A 41 4.02 -13.80 -15.28
CA ALA A 41 4.89 -14.15 -16.39
C ALA A 41 5.26 -15.63 -16.29
N VAL A 42 4.33 -16.53 -16.61
CA VAL A 42 4.64 -17.91 -17.01
C VAL A 42 4.07 -18.13 -18.39
N ALA A 43 4.89 -17.86 -19.41
CA ALA A 43 5.08 -18.71 -20.60
C ALA A 43 5.70 -17.92 -21.76
N ALA A 44 7.02 -17.71 -21.74
CA ALA A 44 7.83 -17.67 -22.96
C ALA A 44 9.35 -17.67 -22.65
N ALA A 45 9.83 -18.75 -22.03
CA ALA A 45 11.25 -19.11 -22.13
C ALA A 45 11.38 -20.63 -22.09
N GLY A 46 10.99 -21.26 -23.19
CA GLY A 46 11.69 -22.47 -23.60
C GLY A 46 13.10 -22.05 -23.97
N ALA A 47 14.08 -22.42 -23.16
CA ALA A 47 15.45 -22.81 -23.51
C ALA A 47 16.40 -22.60 -22.33
N ALA A 48 16.71 -23.73 -21.69
CA ALA A 48 18.00 -24.16 -21.14
C ALA A 48 18.82 -23.26 -20.18
N PRO A 49 19.44 -23.87 -19.14
CA PRO A 49 20.01 -23.17 -18.01
C PRO A 49 21.48 -22.80 -18.26
N ALA A 50 21.90 -21.61 -17.83
CA ALA A 50 23.32 -21.32 -17.66
C ALA A 50 23.57 -20.29 -16.54
N ALA A 51 24.34 -20.75 -15.56
CA ALA A 51 25.28 -19.97 -14.74
C ALA A 51 24.71 -18.89 -13.80
N GLY A 52 24.48 -19.31 -12.56
CA GLY A 52 25.31 -18.88 -11.44
C GLY A 52 25.31 -17.40 -11.06
N GLY A 53 24.54 -17.08 -10.02
CA GLY A 53 24.99 -16.18 -8.97
C GLY A 53 24.59 -14.71 -9.10
N ASP A 54 23.30 -14.42 -9.14
CA ASP A 54 22.67 -13.36 -8.33
C ASP A 54 21.15 -13.57 -8.40
N ALA A 55 20.62 -14.36 -7.47
CA ALA A 55 19.20 -14.67 -7.40
C ALA A 55 18.68 -14.27 -6.02
N ALA A 56 18.60 -12.96 -5.78
CA ALA A 56 17.87 -12.39 -4.64
C ALA A 56 17.38 -10.95 -4.91
N ALA A 57 17.15 -10.58 -6.16
CA ALA A 57 16.48 -9.34 -6.53
C ALA A 57 15.33 -9.64 -7.50
N ALA A 58 14.44 -10.55 -7.10
CA ALA A 58 13.16 -10.72 -7.76
C ALA A 58 12.22 -9.64 -7.20
N ASP A 59 11.97 -8.61 -8.02
CA ASP A 59 10.75 -7.81 -8.11
C ASP A 59 10.00 -7.55 -6.80
N GLN A 60 10.47 -6.58 -6.01
CA GLN A 60 9.72 -6.03 -4.88
C GLN A 60 9.16 -4.66 -5.27
N ASP A 61 7.97 -4.65 -5.85
CA ASP A 61 7.20 -3.43 -6.16
C ASP A 61 6.23 -3.04 -5.04
N GLU A 62 6.05 -3.93 -4.05
CA GLU A 62 5.24 -3.73 -2.85
C GLU A 62 6.15 -3.69 -1.62
N PHE A 63 5.99 -2.64 -0.82
CA PHE A 63 6.79 -2.40 0.36
C PHE A 63 5.91 -2.29 1.61
N ASP A 64 6.37 -2.90 2.69
CA ASP A 64 5.75 -2.79 4.00
C ASP A 64 6.54 -1.80 4.87
N VAL A 65 5.86 -0.79 5.39
CA VAL A 65 6.42 0.20 6.30
C VAL A 65 6.17 -0.26 7.73
N ILE A 66 7.22 -0.76 8.38
CA ILE A 66 7.16 -1.30 9.73
C ILE A 66 7.72 -0.29 10.71
N LEU A 67 6.91 0.13 11.67
CA LEU A 67 7.36 0.93 12.81
C LEU A 67 8.07 0.00 13.80
N GLU A 68 9.37 0.18 13.98
CA GLU A 68 10.18 -0.56 14.94
C GLU A 68 10.11 0.05 16.34
N GLY A 69 9.92 1.36 16.43
CA GLY A 69 9.68 2.04 17.70
C GLY A 69 9.49 3.54 17.53
N ALA A 70 8.73 4.15 18.44
CA ALA A 70 8.42 5.59 18.38
C ALA A 70 9.38 6.50 19.15
N GLY A 71 10.46 5.95 19.69
CA GLY A 71 11.48 6.71 20.43
C GLY A 71 10.90 7.55 21.57
N ASP A 72 11.56 8.69 21.85
CA ASP A 72 11.18 9.62 22.92
C ASP A 72 10.04 10.57 22.51
N LYS A 73 9.75 10.67 21.20
CA LYS A 73 8.78 11.60 20.62
C LYS A 73 7.44 10.94 20.30
N LYS A 74 6.98 10.01 21.14
CA LYS A 74 5.76 9.20 20.92
C LYS A 74 4.53 9.98 20.49
N ILE A 75 4.28 11.17 21.05
CA ILE A 75 3.12 11.99 20.68
C ILE A 75 3.22 12.50 19.23
N GLN A 76 4.42 12.84 18.77
CA GLN A 76 4.64 13.27 17.38
C GLN A 76 4.46 12.10 16.41
N VAL A 77 5.00 10.93 16.76
CA VAL A 77 4.82 9.70 15.96
C VAL A 77 3.34 9.30 15.86
N ILE A 78 2.58 9.35 16.97
CA ILE A 78 1.13 9.05 16.97
C ILE A 78 0.36 10.00 16.04
N LYS A 79 0.76 11.27 15.93
CA LYS A 79 0.13 12.21 14.99
C LYS A 79 0.40 11.80 13.55
N VAL A 80 1.66 11.52 13.21
CA VAL A 80 2.04 11.08 11.86
C VAL A 80 1.38 9.75 11.49
N VAL A 81 1.31 8.78 12.39
CA VAL A 81 0.61 7.50 12.15
C VAL A 81 -0.87 7.72 11.83
N ARG A 82 -1.54 8.67 12.50
CA ARG A 82 -2.95 9.01 12.20
C ARG A 82 -3.13 9.74 10.88
N GLU A 83 -2.10 10.42 10.40
CA GLU A 83 -2.09 11.07 9.08
C GLU A 83 -1.80 10.05 7.97
N LEU A 84 -0.93 9.07 8.22
CA LEU A 84 -0.57 8.01 7.27
C LEU A 84 -1.66 6.95 7.14
N VAL A 85 -2.29 6.56 8.25
CA VAL A 85 -3.37 5.57 8.27
C VAL A 85 -4.69 6.28 8.58
N SER A 86 -5.41 6.58 7.51
CA SER A 86 -6.69 7.28 7.57
C SER A 86 -7.70 6.53 8.44
N GLY A 87 -8.44 7.25 9.29
CA GLY A 87 -9.53 6.69 10.08
C GLY A 87 -9.14 6.12 11.45
N LEU A 88 -7.86 6.13 11.84
CA LEU A 88 -7.46 5.71 13.18
C LEU A 88 -7.90 6.70 14.28
N GLY A 89 -8.59 6.18 15.29
CA GLY A 89 -8.84 6.86 16.55
C GLY A 89 -7.58 7.04 17.38
N LEU A 90 -7.59 7.99 18.35
CA LEU A 90 -6.43 8.25 19.21
C LEU A 90 -5.97 7.02 19.99
N LYS A 91 -6.91 6.17 20.41
CA LYS A 91 -6.63 4.91 21.09
C LYS A 91 -5.93 3.91 20.16
N GLU A 92 -6.45 3.73 18.96
CA GLU A 92 -5.92 2.75 17.99
C GLU A 92 -4.53 3.12 17.51
N ALA A 93 -4.29 4.42 17.26
CA ALA A 93 -2.96 4.91 16.89
C ALA A 93 -1.95 4.77 18.04
N LYS A 94 -2.38 4.99 19.29
CA LYS A 94 -1.55 4.74 20.46
C LYS A 94 -1.21 3.25 20.60
N ASP A 95 -2.21 2.38 20.51
CA ASP A 95 -2.04 0.93 20.61
C ASP A 95 -1.11 0.41 19.50
N LEU A 96 -1.21 0.97 18.29
CA LEU A 96 -0.38 0.62 17.15
C LEU A 96 1.08 1.09 17.34
N VAL A 97 1.30 2.30 17.87
CA VAL A 97 2.63 2.84 18.16
C VAL A 97 3.30 2.12 19.35
N GLU A 98 2.54 1.75 20.37
CA GLU A 98 3.03 1.01 21.54
C GLU A 98 3.24 -0.48 21.24
N GLY A 99 2.57 -1.01 20.22
CA GLY A 99 2.69 -2.39 19.75
C GLY A 99 3.85 -2.66 18.81
N ALA A 100 4.82 -1.73 18.68
CA ALA A 100 5.99 -1.91 17.83
C ALA A 100 6.85 -3.13 18.29
N PRO A 101 7.42 -3.92 17.37
CA PRO A 101 7.45 -3.72 15.92
C PRO A 101 6.13 -4.10 15.23
N LYS A 102 5.55 -3.17 14.45
CA LYS A 102 4.26 -3.38 13.76
C LYS A 102 4.17 -2.63 12.43
N ALA A 103 3.52 -3.24 11.43
CA ALA A 103 3.27 -2.61 10.14
C ALA A 103 2.29 -1.42 10.27
N ILE A 104 2.65 -0.31 9.63
CA ILE A 104 1.87 0.93 9.53
C ILE A 104 1.17 1.00 8.18
N LEU A 105 1.90 0.68 7.13
CA LEU A 105 1.43 0.56 5.76
C LEU A 105 1.91 -0.78 5.24
N GLU A 106 1.03 -1.50 4.56
CA GLU A 106 1.34 -2.79 3.94
C GLU A 106 1.08 -2.66 2.44
N LYS A 107 1.95 -3.26 1.62
CA LYS A 107 1.82 -3.30 0.15
C LYS A 107 1.66 -1.93 -0.49
N VAL A 108 2.48 -0.97 -0.06
CA VAL A 108 2.54 0.35 -0.69
C VAL A 108 3.66 0.40 -1.71
N ASP A 109 3.51 1.27 -2.72
CA ASP A 109 4.59 1.51 -3.67
C ASP A 109 5.82 2.12 -2.98
N LYS A 110 6.96 2.08 -3.68
CA LYS A 110 8.23 2.58 -3.17
C LYS A 110 8.19 4.06 -2.77
N GLU A 111 7.45 4.89 -3.51
CA GLU A 111 7.40 6.34 -3.27
C GLU A 111 6.61 6.64 -2.00
N ALA A 112 5.49 5.94 -1.80
CA ALA A 112 4.67 5.99 -0.60
C ALA A 112 5.42 5.42 0.61
N ALA A 113 6.15 4.31 0.44
CA ALA A 113 6.95 3.71 1.50
C ALA A 113 8.06 4.66 1.99
N GLU A 114 8.83 5.23 1.06
CA GLU A 114 9.90 6.19 1.38
C GLU A 114 9.34 7.49 1.97
N ALA A 115 8.22 8.00 1.45
CA ALA A 115 7.56 9.19 2.00
C ALA A 115 7.02 8.95 3.43
N ALA A 116 6.45 7.78 3.69
CA ALA A 116 5.97 7.40 5.02
C ALA A 116 7.14 7.20 6.00
N LYS A 117 8.20 6.53 5.57
CA LYS A 117 9.43 6.36 6.34
C LYS A 117 10.02 7.72 6.73
N ALA A 118 10.20 8.62 5.76
CA ALA A 118 10.75 9.96 6.00
C ALA A 118 9.93 10.73 7.05
N LYS A 119 8.60 10.77 6.91
CA LYS A 119 7.72 11.45 7.87
C LYS A 119 7.79 10.86 9.28
N LEU A 120 7.88 9.53 9.39
CA LEU A 120 7.99 8.85 10.68
C LEU A 120 9.36 9.07 11.33
N GLU A 121 10.45 9.01 10.56
CA GLU A 121 11.80 9.29 11.05
C GLU A 121 11.98 10.75 11.48
N GLU A 122 11.43 11.70 10.73
CA GLU A 122 11.38 13.13 11.11
C GLU A 122 10.63 13.34 12.44
N ALA A 123 9.57 12.57 12.67
CA ALA A 123 8.83 12.57 13.93
C ALA A 123 9.57 11.86 15.08
N GLY A 124 10.72 11.23 14.82
CA GLY A 124 11.56 10.55 15.81
C GLY A 124 11.25 9.07 16.01
N ALA A 125 10.58 8.43 15.04
CA ALA A 125 10.39 6.98 15.01
C ALA A 125 11.54 6.27 14.28
N SER A 126 11.71 5.00 14.59
CA SER A 126 12.55 4.06 13.85
C SER A 126 11.65 3.18 12.99
N VAL A 127 11.95 3.11 11.69
CA VAL A 127 11.11 2.46 10.68
C VAL A 127 11.96 1.60 9.75
N SER A 128 11.52 0.38 9.45
CA SER A 128 12.04 -0.42 8.36
C SER A 128 11.05 -0.50 7.22
N VAL A 129 11.58 -0.50 5.99
CA VAL A 129 10.82 -0.74 4.78
C VAL A 129 11.24 -2.12 4.29
N LYS A 130 10.27 -3.02 4.13
CA LYS A 130 10.50 -4.42 3.78
C LYS A 130 9.79 -4.81 2.52
#